data_AF-A0A2E0U3B0-F1
#
_entry.id   AF-A0A2E0U3B0-F1
#
_cell.length_a   1.000
_cell.length_b   1.000
_cell.length_c   1.000
_cell.angle_alpha   90.00
_cell.angle_beta   90.00
_cell.angle_gamma   90.00
#
_symmetry.space_group_name_H-M   'P 1'
#
loop_
_entity.id
_entity.type
_entity.pdbx_description
1 polymer ?
#
loop_
_entity_poly.entity_id
_entity_poly.type
_entity_poly.pdbx_seq_one_letter_code
_entity_poly.pdbx_strand_id
1 'polypeptide(L)' 'MSLKERLIQTIKSDGPMSVSMFMQTCLHDPKDGYYSTRPGLGRDFTTSPEISQLFGELIGLWVVHEWEAMWRPHPFTLVE' A
#
# COMPACT_ATOMS: atom_id res chain seq x y z
N MET A 1 -15.16 5.22 -21.22
CA MET A 1 -13.77 5.01 -21.67
C MET A 1 -13.02 4.29 -20.57
N SER A 2 -12.54 3.09 -20.84
CA SER A 2 -11.82 2.23 -19.89
C SER A 2 -10.44 2.80 -19.53
N LEU A 3 -9.85 2.34 -18.42
CA LEU A 3 -8.49 2.70 -18.05
C LEU A 3 -7.47 2.42 -19.16
N LYS A 4 -7.58 1.25 -19.80
CA LYS A 4 -6.72 0.86 -20.91
C LYS A 4 -6.75 1.88 -22.04
N GLU A 5 -7.95 2.33 -22.43
CA GLU A 5 -8.12 3.34 -23.47
C GLU A 5 -7.46 4.66 -23.05
N ARG A 6 -7.60 5.05 -21.77
CA ARG A 6 -7.03 6.32 -21.25
C ARG A 6 -5.51 6.28 -21.29
N LEU A 7 -4.92 5.18 -20.83
CA LEU A 7 -3.48 4.95 -20.87
C LEU A 7 -2.92 4.97 -22.31
N ILE A 8 -3.60 4.32 -23.26
CA ILE A 8 -3.18 4.34 -24.67
C ILE A 8 -3.22 5.76 -25.23
N GLN A 9 -4.24 6.56 -24.91
CA GLN A 9 -4.30 7.95 -25.34
C GLN A 9 -3.17 8.78 -24.74
N THR A 10 -2.90 8.66 -23.44
CA THR A 10 -1.78 9.34 -22.77
C THR A 10 -0.44 8.99 -23.39
N ILE A 11 -0.19 7.71 -23.71
CA ILE A 11 1.07 7.30 -24.35
C ILE A 11 1.21 7.90 -25.75
N LYS A 12 0.10 8.02 -26.48
CA LYS A 12 0.09 8.63 -27.83
C LYS A 12 0.31 10.13 -27.79
N SER A 13 -0.21 10.83 -26.76
CA SER A 13 -0.09 12.29 -26.65
C SER A 13 1.22 12.73 -26.02
N ASP A 14 1.64 12.05 -24.95
CA ASP A 14 2.71 12.53 -24.06
C ASP A 14 4.00 11.69 -24.20
N GLY A 15 3.96 10.65 -25.04
CA GLY A 15 5.07 9.73 -25.27
C GLY A 15 5.10 8.55 -24.30
N PRO A 16 6.22 7.79 -24.27
CA PRO A 16 6.34 6.60 -23.45
C PRO A 16 6.05 6.86 -21.96
N MET A 17 5.20 6.03 -21.37
CA MET A 17 4.88 6.07 -19.95
C MET A 17 5.86 5.22 -19.15
N SER A 18 6.31 5.72 -18.00
CA SER A 18 7.12 4.91 -17.08
C SER A 18 6.30 3.78 -16.46
N VAL A 19 6.97 2.69 -16.10
CA VAL A 19 6.32 1.58 -15.38
C VAL A 19 5.73 2.07 -14.04
N SER A 20 6.39 3.00 -13.35
CA SER A 20 5.88 3.57 -12.10
C SER A 20 4.55 4.29 -12.29
N MET A 21 4.40 5.11 -13.33
CA MET A 21 3.15 5.81 -13.63
C MET A 21 2.04 4.83 -14.03
N PHE A 22 2.39 3.83 -14.84
CA PHE A 22 1.45 2.77 -15.22
C PHE A 22 0.92 2.03 -13.98
N MET A 23 1.81 1.58 -13.09
CA MET A 23 1.44 0.88 -11.86
C MET A 23 0.57 1.76 -10.96
N GLN A 24 0.98 3.01 -10.72
CA GLN A 24 0.19 3.95 -9.91
C GLN A 24 -1.24 4.09 -10.46
N THR A 25 -1.36 4.22 -11.78
CA THR A 25 -2.65 4.38 -12.45
C THR A 25 -3.49 3.11 -12.36
N CYS A 26 -2.91 1.94 -12.65
CA CYS A 26 -3.61 0.66 -12.54
C CYS A 26 -4.05 0.32 -11.11
N LEU A 27 -3.31 0.75 -10.09
CA LEU A 27 -3.63 0.47 -8.69
C LEU A 27 -4.63 1.47 -8.12
N HIS A 28 -4.52 2.76 -8.47
CA HIS A 28 -5.21 3.84 -7.76
C HIS A 28 -6.15 4.70 -8.60
N ASP A 29 -6.33 4.42 -9.90
CA ASP A 29 -7.31 5.14 -10.71
C ASP A 29 -8.70 5.13 -10.03
N PRO A 30 -9.37 6.29 -9.84
CA PRO A 30 -10.61 6.36 -9.05
C PRO A 30 -11.78 5.53 -9.61
N LYS A 31 -11.77 5.21 -10.91
CA LYS A 31 -12.88 4.52 -11.59
C LYS A 31 -12.58 3.05 -11.83
N ASP A 32 -11.32 2.72 -12.12
CA ASP A 32 -10.90 1.43 -12.66
C ASP A 32 -9.71 0.82 -11.89
N GLY A 33 -9.14 1.54 -10.92
CA GLY A 33 -7.98 1.12 -10.16
C GLY A 33 -8.26 -0.04 -9.22
N TYR A 34 -7.30 -0.97 -9.09
CA TYR A 34 -7.47 -2.18 -8.28
C TYR A 34 -7.88 -1.87 -6.84
N TYR A 35 -7.15 -1.00 -6.14
CA TYR A 35 -7.43 -0.66 -4.74
C TYR A 35 -8.59 0.35 -4.60
N SER A 36 -8.75 1.27 -5.56
CA SER A 36 -9.81 2.28 -5.52
C SER A 36 -11.21 1.69 -5.71
N THR A 37 -11.34 0.64 -6.51
CA THR A 37 -12.64 0.00 -6.83
C THR A 37 -12.96 -1.21 -5.96
N ARG A 38 -11.98 -1.71 -5.20
CA ARG A 38 -12.12 -2.86 -4.29
C ARG A 38 -11.71 -2.47 -2.86
N PRO A 39 -12.43 -1.55 -2.19
CA PRO A 39 -12.08 -1.15 -0.84
C PRO A 39 -12.32 -2.32 0.13
N GLY A 40 -11.26 -2.76 0.81
CA GLY A 40 -11.33 -3.74 1.90
C GLY A 40 -10.15 -4.70 1.96
N LEU A 41 -9.56 -4.85 3.15
CA LEU A 41 -8.68 -5.96 3.51
C LEU A 41 -9.51 -7.27 3.60
N GLY A 42 -8.90 -8.41 3.30
CA GLY A 42 -9.51 -9.73 3.48
C GLY A 42 -10.37 -10.30 2.34
N ARG A 43 -10.35 -9.72 1.12
CA ARG A 43 -10.98 -10.34 -0.06
C ARG A 43 -10.01 -11.19 -0.88
N ASP A 44 -8.98 -10.54 -1.39
CA ASP A 44 -8.05 -11.14 -2.37
C ASP A 44 -6.67 -11.44 -1.75
N PHE A 45 -6.43 -10.95 -0.53
CA PHE A 45 -5.17 -11.13 0.18
C PHE A 45 -5.42 -11.88 1.47
N THR A 46 -4.52 -12.82 1.74
CA THR A 46 -4.28 -13.34 3.08
C THR A 46 -2.91 -12.82 3.50
N THR A 47 -2.88 -11.95 4.50
CA THR A 47 -1.68 -11.30 5.01
C THR A 47 -1.25 -11.91 6.34
N SER A 48 0.01 -11.73 6.75
CA SER A 48 0.53 -12.29 8.01
C SER A 48 -0.30 -11.93 9.26
N PRO A 49 -0.78 -10.67 9.43
CA PRO A 49 -1.68 -10.33 10.53
C PRO A 49 -3.00 -11.11 10.53
N GLU A 50 -3.51 -11.50 9.36
CA GLU A 50 -4.77 -12.26 9.23
C GLU A 50 -4.57 -13.76 9.53
N ILE A 51 -3.35 -14.29 9.36
CA ILE A 51 -3.04 -15.70 9.61
C ILE A 51 -2.86 -15.97 11.11
N SER A 52 -2.19 -15.06 11.84
CA SER A 52 -1.88 -15.29 13.24
C SER A 52 -1.68 -13.98 14.00
N GLN A 53 -2.31 -13.88 15.18
CA GLN A 53 -2.08 -12.78 16.12
C GLN A 53 -0.61 -12.64 16.55
N LEU A 54 0.15 -13.75 16.51
CA LEU A 54 1.56 -13.76 16.87
C LEU A 54 2.39 -12.79 16.03
N PHE A 55 2.00 -12.55 14.77
CA PHE A 55 2.68 -11.57 13.93
C PHE A 55 2.59 -10.15 14.54
N GLY A 56 1.38 -9.71 14.88
CA GLY A 56 1.18 -8.39 15.50
C GLY A 56 1.82 -8.29 16.88
N GLU A 57 1.74 -9.35 17.69
CA GLU A 57 2.37 -9.40 19.01
C GLU A 57 3.89 -9.24 18.92
N LEU A 58 4.55 -9.95 18.01
CA LEU A 58 5.99 -9.88 17.84
C LEU A 58 6.45 -8.52 17.30
N ILE A 59 5.70 -7.90 16.37
CA ILE A 59 5.98 -6.52 15.94
C ILE A 59 5.81 -5.55 17.11
N GLY A 60 4.78 -5.72 17.94
CA GLY A 60 4.59 -4.90 19.15
C GLY A 60 5.74 -5.02 20.15
N LEU A 61 6.22 -6.24 20.42
CA LEU A 61 7.38 -6.48 21.28
C LEU A 61 8.65 -5.84 20.70
N TRP A 62 8.85 -5.96 19.38
CA TRP A 62 9.96 -5.31 18.69
C TRP A 62 9.88 -3.77 18.83
N VAL A 63 8.71 -3.17 18.63
CA VAL A 63 8.52 -1.72 18.80
C VAL A 63 8.90 -1.25 20.22
N VAL A 64 8.48 -1.99 21.26
CA VAL A 64 8.84 -1.68 22.64
C VAL A 64 10.35 -1.81 22.85
N HIS A 65 10.95 -2.88 22.34
CA HIS A 65 12.39 -3.11 22.44
C HIS A 65 13.20 -1.96 21.82
N GLU A 66 12.87 -1.55 20.60
CA GLU A 66 13.55 -0.44 19.93
C GLU A 66 13.32 0.89 20.65
N TRP A 67 12.11 1.14 21.16
CA TRP A 67 11.83 2.33 21.96
C TRP A 67 12.70 2.40 23.23
N GLU A 68 12.91 1.27 23.90
CA GLU A 68 13.82 1.20 25.05
C GLU A 68 15.28 1.40 24.62
N ALA A 69 15.71 0.79 23.52
CA ALA A 69 17.06 0.95 22.97
C ALA A 69 17.36 2.40 22.54
N MET A 70 16.33 3.15 22.13
CA MET A 70 16.40 4.57 21.82
C MET A 70 16.33 5.49 23.05
N TRP A 71 16.47 4.95 24.26
CA TRP A 71 16.40 5.70 25.53
C TRP A 71 15.02 6.31 25.80
N ARG A 72 13.96 5.59 25.42
CA ARG A 72 12.57 5.92 25.75
C ARG A 72 12.18 7.35 25.31
N PRO A 73 12.37 7.71 24.03
CA PRO A 73 12.09 9.05 23.55
C PRO A 73 10.61 9.42 23.75
N HIS A 74 10.37 10.69 24.07
CA HIS A 74 9.03 11.25 24.21
C HIS A 74 8.97 12.64 23.55
N PRO A 75 8.01 12.89 22.62
CA PRO A 75 6.93 11.98 22.22
C PRO A 75 7.39 10.78 21.38
N PHE A 76 6.62 9.70 21.42
CA PHE A 76 6.77 8.53 20.55
C PHE A 76 5.65 8.51 19.52
N THR A 77 5.99 8.24 18.25
CA THR A 77 5.02 8.14 17.15
C THR A 77 5.19 6.80 16.46
N LEU A 78 4.12 5.99 16.47
CA LEU A 78 4.01 4.76 15.71
C LEU A 78 3.25 5.04 14.41
N VAL A 79 3.86 4.73 13.27
CA VAL A 79 3.30 4.94 11.93
C VAL A 79 3.18 3.58 11.25
N GLU A 80 2.02 3.33 10.63
CA GLU A 80 1.73 2.15 9.80
C GLU A 80 1.48 2.59 8.35
#